data_AF-A0A661F5Y3-F1
#
_entry.id   AF-A0A661F5Y3-F1
#
_cell.length_a   1.000
_cell.length_b   1.000
_cell.length_c   1.000
_cell.angle_alpha   90.00
_cell.angle_beta   90.00
_cell.angle_gamma   90.00
#
_symmetry.space_group_name_H-M   'P 1'
#
loop_
_entity.id
_entity.type
_entity.pdbx_description
1 polymer ?
#
loop_
_entity_poly.entity_id
_entity_poly.type
_entity_poly.pdbx_seq_one_letter_code
_entity_poly.pdbx_strand_id
1 'polypeptide(L)' 'GWGRFTGIARSLKKGRKFDRLIFSDSVDLRIPTKNLSLFPALKEYIGKQLEVRGWPSRQKDHYSILVRHPAALIVQ' A
#
# COMPACT_ATOMS: atom_id res chain seq x y z
N GLY A 1 -6.37 -15.15 3.27
CA GLY A 1 -5.49 -15.81 2.28
C GLY A 1 -4.80 -14.79 1.40
N TRP A 2 -3.89 -15.21 0.52
CA TRP A 2 -3.36 -14.34 -0.54
C TRP A 2 -4.50 -13.91 -1.48
N GLY A 3 -4.48 -12.67 -1.94
CA GLY A 3 -5.50 -12.17 -2.84
C GLY A 3 -5.09 -10.92 -3.60
N ARG A 4 -6.00 -10.50 -4.49
CA ARG A 4 -5.93 -9.22 -5.21
C ARG A 4 -6.99 -8.31 -4.62
N PHE A 5 -6.59 -7.07 -4.31
CA PHE A 5 -7.45 -6.07 -3.70
C PHE A 5 -7.37 -4.79 -4.51
N THR A 6 -8.47 -4.08 -4.65
CA THR A 6 -8.53 -2.84 -5.42
C THR A 6 -9.00 -1.69 -4.55
N GLY A 7 -8.53 -0.49 -4.84
CA GLY A 7 -9.04 0.72 -4.23
C GLY A 7 -8.22 1.96 -4.56
N ILE A 8 -8.70 3.12 -4.09
CA ILE A 8 -8.08 4.41 -4.37
C ILE A 8 -7.16 4.80 -3.22
N ALA A 9 -5.89 5.07 -3.52
CA ALA A 9 -4.98 5.64 -2.52
C ALA A 9 -5.36 7.11 -2.27
N ARG A 10 -5.82 7.42 -1.06
CA ARG A 10 -6.28 8.76 -0.67
C ARG A 10 -5.15 9.65 -0.19
N SER A 11 -4.19 9.08 0.52
CA SER A 11 -3.07 9.84 1.07
C SER A 11 -1.83 8.98 1.31
N LEU A 12 -0.71 9.65 1.51
CA LEU A 12 0.58 9.03 1.86
C LEU A 12 0.98 9.46 3.27
N LYS A 13 1.18 8.48 4.16
CA LYS A 13 1.72 8.70 5.50
C LYS A 13 3.13 8.13 5.58
N LYS A 14 4.11 9.02 5.75
CA LYS A 14 5.52 8.61 5.92
C LYS A 14 5.77 8.08 7.33
N GLY A 15 6.67 7.11 7.45
CA GLY A 15 7.06 6.54 8.73
C GLY A 15 8.48 6.03 8.73
N ARG A 16 9.01 5.72 9.92
CA ARG A 16 10.41 5.29 10.08
C ARG A 16 10.72 3.95 9.40
N LYS A 17 9.83 2.97 9.57
CA LYS A 17 10.01 1.60 9.03
C LYS A 17 9.23 1.37 7.74
N PHE A 18 8.09 2.05 7.61
CA PHE A 18 7.16 1.88 6.51
C PHE A 18 6.56 3.23 6.13
N ASP A 19 6.54 3.50 4.84
CA ASP A 19 5.63 4.49 4.27
C ASP A 19 4.30 3.79 3.96
N ARG A 20 3.20 4.51 4.15
CA ARG A 20 1.85 3.95 4.06
C ARG A 20 1.00 4.67 3.04
N LEU A 21 0.45 3.95 2.08
CA LEU A 21 -0.63 4.44 1.23
C LEU A 21 -1.95 4.15 1.95
N ILE A 22 -2.70 5.20 2.28
CA ILE A 22 -3.95 5.10 3.02
C ILE A 22 -5.09 5.00 2.01
N PHE A 23 -5.88 3.93 2.10
CA PHE A 23 -7.06 3.71 1.26
C PHE A 23 -8.33 4.12 2.00
N SER A 24 -8.35 3.92 3.31
CA SER A 24 -9.38 4.38 4.25
C SER A 24 -8.81 4.42 5.67
N ASP A 25 -9.60 4.84 6.65
CA ASP A 25 -9.17 4.88 8.05
C ASP A 25 -8.79 3.50 8.60
N SER A 26 -9.38 2.44 8.04
CA SER A 26 -9.17 1.05 8.42
C SER A 26 -8.30 0.26 7.44
N VAL A 27 -7.80 0.83 6.35
CA VAL A 27 -7.04 0.09 5.32
C VAL A 27 -5.84 0.88 4.82
N ASP A 28 -4.65 0.28 4.96
CA ASP A 28 -3.41 0.84 4.43
C ASP A 28 -2.50 -0.20 3.73
N LEU A 29 -1.68 0.29 2.80
CA LEU A 29 -0.56 -0.48 2.25
C LEU A 29 0.72 -0.06 2.92
N ARG A 30 1.51 -1.04 3.36
CA ARG A 30 2.79 -0.80 4.00
C ARG A 30 3.91 -1.09 3.03
N ILE A 31 4.71 -0.08 2.72
CA ILE A 31 5.89 -0.20 1.88
C ILE A 31 7.10 0.02 2.77
N PRO A 32 8.02 -0.95 2.92
CA PRO A 32 9.24 -0.76 3.70
C PRO A 32 10.02 0.44 3.18
N THR A 33 10.42 1.36 4.06
CA THR A 33 11.18 2.57 3.67
C THR A 33 12.47 2.21 2.91
N LYS A 34 13.10 1.07 3.26
CA LYS A 34 14.28 0.52 2.57
C LYS A 34 14.04 0.07 1.12
N ASN A 35 12.79 -0.14 0.72
CA ASN A 35 12.43 -0.60 -0.61
C ASN A 35 11.90 0.54 -1.50
N LEU A 36 11.84 1.78 -1.00
CA LEU A 36 11.25 2.92 -1.73
C LEU A 36 11.94 3.20 -3.07
N SER A 37 13.24 2.92 -3.18
CA SER A 37 13.99 3.08 -4.43
C SER A 37 13.52 2.14 -5.55
N LEU A 38 12.76 1.09 -5.22
CA LEU A 38 12.18 0.17 -6.22
C LEU A 38 10.85 0.69 -6.79
N PHE A 39 10.27 1.72 -6.20
CA PHE A 39 8.97 2.26 -6.61
C PHE A 39 9.16 3.62 -7.28
N PRO A 40 8.30 3.97 -8.25
CA PRO A 40 7.99 5.36 -8.55
C PRO A 40 7.67 6.15 -7.27
N ALA A 41 7.74 7.48 -7.35
CA ALA A 41 7.49 8.30 -6.17
C ALA A 41 6.08 7.99 -5.63
N LEU A 42 5.97 7.61 -4.35
CA LEU A 42 4.69 7.11 -3.82
C LEU A 42 3.54 8.11 -3.92
N LYS A 43 3.87 9.41 -4.03
CA LYS A 43 2.90 10.48 -4.27
C LYS A 43 2.15 10.32 -5.60
N GLU A 44 2.77 9.70 -6.61
CA GLU A 44 2.18 9.47 -7.93
C GLU A 44 1.03 8.47 -7.89
N TYR A 45 0.88 7.69 -6.81
CA TYR A 45 -0.23 6.76 -6.63
C TYR A 45 -1.46 7.41 -6.01
N ILE A 46 -1.33 8.60 -5.42
CA ILE A 46 -2.44 9.29 -4.76
C ILE A 46 -3.51 9.68 -5.80
N GLY A 47 -4.77 9.39 -5.50
CA GLY A 47 -5.93 9.63 -6.37
C GLY A 47 -6.12 8.58 -7.46
N LYS A 48 -5.22 7.60 -7.59
CA LYS A 48 -5.32 6.53 -8.60
C LYS A 48 -6.01 5.30 -8.04
N GLN A 49 -6.72 4.58 -8.91
CA GLN A 49 -7.20 3.23 -8.63
C GLN A 49 -6.00 2.28 -8.69
N LEU A 50 -5.78 1.52 -7.62
CA LEU A 50 -4.65 0.61 -7.49
C LEU A 50 -5.14 -0.82 -7.27
N GLU A 51 -4.54 -1.77 -7.97
CA GLU A 51 -4.60 -3.19 -7.62
C GLU A 51 -3.38 -3.56 -6.78
N VAL A 52 -3.63 -4.23 -5.66
CA VAL A 52 -2.63 -4.66 -4.69
C VAL A 52 -2.69 -6.15 -4.54
N ARG A 53 -1.54 -6.81 -4.66
CA ARG A 53 -1.41 -8.27 -4.57
C ARG A 53 -0.65 -8.63 -3.32
N GLY A 54 -1.26 -9.42 -2.43
CA GLY A 54 -0.56 -9.82 -1.23
C GLY A 54 -1.41 -10.49 -0.18
N TRP A 55 -0.80 -10.65 0.99
CA TRP A 55 -1.45 -11.17 2.18
C TRP A 55 -1.96 -9.98 3.01
N PRO A 56 -3.28 -9.78 3.13
CA PRO A 56 -3.80 -8.83 4.10
C PRO A 56 -3.57 -9.39 5.51
N SER A 57 -3.11 -8.51 6.38
CA SER A 57 -2.99 -8.75 7.81
C SER A 57 -3.98 -7.84 8.53
N ARG A 58 -4.61 -8.34 9.58
CA ARG A 58 -5.56 -7.56 10.40
C ARG A 58 -5.01 -7.40 11.80
N GLN A 59 -5.09 -6.19 12.33
CA GLN A 59 -4.87 -5.89 13.74
C GLN A 59 -6.05 -5.06 14.24
N LYS A 60 -6.84 -5.62 15.16
CA LYS A 60 -8.14 -5.04 15.58
C LYS A 60 -8.99 -4.76 14.33
N ASP A 61 -9.39 -3.51 14.07
CA ASP A 61 -10.20 -3.14 12.92
C ASP A 61 -9.40 -2.51 11.77
N HIS A 62 -8.07 -2.62 11.81
CA HIS A 62 -7.19 -2.13 10.76
C HIS A 62 -6.62 -3.28 9.93
N TYR A 63 -6.78 -3.18 8.62
CA TYR A 63 -6.19 -4.07 7.64
C TYR A 63 -4.96 -3.40 7.03
N SER A 64 -3.89 -4.19 6.89
CA SER A 64 -2.71 -3.75 6.17
C SER A 64 -2.15 -4.83 5.26
N ILE A 65 -1.72 -4.43 4.06
CA ILE A 65 -1.03 -5.31 3.12
C ILE A 65 0.43 -4.85 3.02
N LEU A 66 1.36 -5.79 3.24
CA LEU A 66 2.78 -5.51 3.09
C LEU A 66 3.22 -5.66 1.64
N VAL A 67 3.62 -4.55 1.02
CA VAL A 67 4.08 -4.50 -0.37
C VAL A 67 5.59 -4.31 -0.38
N ARG A 68 6.34 -5.33 -0.84
CA ARG A 68 7.81 -5.30 -0.88
C ARG A 68 8.38 -4.96 -2.25
N HIS A 69 7.60 -5.10 -3.32
CA HIS A 69 8.06 -4.94 -4.69
C HIS A 69 6.98 -4.24 -5.55
N PRO A 70 7.35 -3.36 -6.50
CA PRO A 70 6.40 -2.64 -7.35
C PRO A 70 5.46 -3.56 -8.14
N ALA A 71 5.91 -4.76 -8.52
CA ALA A 71 5.06 -5.74 -9.23
C ALA A 71 3.79 -6.18 -8.44
N ALA A 72 3.74 -5.92 -7.14
CA ALA A 72 2.58 -6.17 -6.29
C ALA A 72 1.63 -4.96 -6.17
N LEU A 73 1.93 -3.84 -6.83
CA LEU A 73 1.18 -2.60 -6.82
C LEU A 73 1.01 -2.07 -8.25
N ILE A 74 -0.18 -2.22 -8.81
CA ILE A 74 -0.48 -1.91 -10.21
C ILE A 74 -1.46 -0.74 -10.27
N VAL A 75 -1.18 0.25 -11.11
CA VAL A 75 -2.13 1.31 -11.44
C VAL A 75 -3.13 0.77 -12.47
N GLN A 76 -4.42 0.94 -12.20
CA GLN A 76 -5.50 0.63 -13.14
C GLN A 76 -5.91 1.87 -13.93
#